data_AF-A0A2Z5KAZ5-F1
#
_entry.id   AF-A0A2Z5KAZ5-F1
#
_cell.length_a   1.000
_cell.length_b   1.000
_cell.length_c   1.000
_cell.angle_alpha   90.00
_cell.angle_beta   90.00
_cell.angle_gamma   90.00
#
_symmetry.space_group_name_H-M   'P 1'
#
loop_
_entity.id
_entity.type
_entity.pdbx_description
1 polymer ?
#
loop_
_entity_poly.entity_id
_entity_poly.type
_entity_poly.pdbx_seq_one_letter_code
_entity_poly.pdbx_strand_id
1 'polypeptide(L)'
;MKRLRWPSRLPIDPYILLLLGTVGLAALIPARGTAADVSSGASTAAIAFLFFLYGARLSTREALDGLRHWRLHATVLACTFVVFPLLGLAARGLVPVILTHPLYQGLLFLTLVPSTVQSSIAFTSMARGNVPAAICAGSFSSLVGIIATPLLAASLLGSSGGFSADSLLEIVLQLLVPFLAGQLLRRWIGGFVTRHKKALGLVDRGSILLVVYTAFSEGVVQGIWRQVSPARLGGLFAVEAVILAVMLLLTWYGGKALGFGREDRIAIQFAGSKKSLASGLPMASVLFGPQAALAVLPLMLFHQMRADRVRGARQAARAGPGGRRHPAGASRTVTNRGRYRDTFRLSWAAAPVVSSQLTS
;
A
#
# COMPACT_ATOMS: atom_id res chain seq x y z
N MET A 1 20.41 -8.70 22.61
CA MET A 1 20.59 -8.10 21.26
C MET A 1 20.20 -6.62 21.33
N LYS A 2 21.18 -5.71 21.19
CA LYS A 2 20.96 -4.25 21.25
C LYS A 2 20.06 -3.83 20.08
N ARG A 3 18.88 -3.25 20.38
CA ARG A 3 18.02 -2.63 19.37
C ARG A 3 18.79 -1.51 18.69
N LEU A 4 19.07 -1.61 17.39
CA LEU A 4 19.50 -0.47 16.59
C LEU A 4 18.40 0.60 16.68
N ARG A 5 18.64 1.65 17.47
CA ARG A 5 17.78 2.84 17.51
C ARG A 5 18.22 3.75 16.38
N TRP A 6 17.54 3.63 15.24
CA TRP A 6 17.71 4.55 14.12
C TRP A 6 17.37 5.98 14.56
N PRO A 7 18.14 7.00 14.14
CA PRO A 7 17.88 8.39 14.50
C PRO A 7 16.55 8.86 13.90
N SER A 8 15.62 9.22 14.79
CA SER A 8 14.22 9.57 14.56
C SER A 8 14.01 10.96 13.91
N ARG A 9 14.90 11.38 13.01
CA ARG A 9 14.84 12.69 12.33
C ARG A 9 14.46 12.62 10.85
N LEU A 10 14.32 11.43 10.27
CA LEU A 10 13.83 11.25 8.89
C LEU A 10 12.38 10.72 8.91
N PRO A 11 11.41 11.41 8.29
CA PRO A 11 10.02 10.95 8.19
C PRO A 11 9.85 9.86 7.11
N ILE A 12 10.86 9.01 6.92
CA ILE A 12 10.87 7.93 5.92
C ILE A 12 10.70 6.62 6.68
N ASP A 13 9.73 5.80 6.25
CA ASP A 13 9.51 4.47 6.81
C ASP A 13 10.81 3.64 6.65
N PRO A 14 11.37 3.06 7.74
CA PRO A 14 12.55 2.21 7.66
C PRO A 14 12.44 1.09 6.62
N TYR A 15 11.23 0.59 6.37
CA TYR A 15 11.01 -0.43 5.35
C TYR A 15 11.20 0.10 3.92
N ILE A 16 10.88 1.37 3.65
CA ILE A 16 11.16 2.02 2.36
C ILE A 16 12.66 2.20 2.18
N LEU A 17 13.39 2.56 3.23
CA LEU A 17 14.86 2.65 3.16
C LEU A 17 15.48 1.29 2.84
N LEU A 18 14.95 0.21 3.43
CA LEU A 18 15.37 -1.15 3.07
C LEU A 18 15.04 -1.48 1.62
N LEU A 19 13.83 -1.17 1.13
CA LEU A 19 13.46 -1.38 -0.27
C LEU A 19 14.36 -0.60 -1.24
N LEU A 20 14.59 0.69 -0.99
CA LEU A 20 15.49 1.52 -1.79
C LEU A 20 16.94 1.02 -1.71
N GLY A 21 17.39 0.59 -0.53
CA GLY A 21 18.69 -0.01 -0.33
C GLY A 21 18.85 -1.32 -1.11
N THR A 22 17.80 -2.16 -1.15
CA THR A 22 17.78 -3.38 -1.94
C THR A 22 17.80 -3.11 -3.44
N VAL A 23 17.07 -2.10 -3.91
CA VAL A 23 17.13 -1.65 -5.31
C VAL A 23 18.53 -1.14 -5.67
N GLY A 24 19.15 -0.34 -4.78
CA GLY A 24 20.54 0.11 -4.94
C GLY A 24 21.53 -1.07 -4.96
N LEU A 25 21.33 -2.07 -4.09
CA LEU A 25 22.15 -3.27 -4.05
C LEU A 25 22.00 -4.09 -5.33
N ALA A 26 20.79 -4.26 -5.85
CA ALA A 26 20.54 -4.94 -7.12
C ALA A 26 21.16 -4.19 -8.32
N ALA A 27 21.18 -2.86 -8.28
CA ALA A 27 21.81 -2.03 -9.31
C ALA A 27 23.35 -2.15 -9.32
N LEU A 28 23.97 -2.22 -8.14
CA LEU A 28 25.43 -2.31 -8.01
C LEU A 28 25.95 -3.74 -8.16
N ILE A 29 25.24 -4.71 -7.57
CA ILE A 29 25.60 -6.12 -7.49
C ILE A 29 24.39 -6.95 -7.93
N PRO A 30 24.05 -6.96 -9.23
CA PRO A 30 22.97 -7.80 -9.73
C PRO A 30 23.35 -9.27 -9.63
N ALA A 31 22.40 -10.11 -9.23
CA ALA A 31 22.53 -11.57 -9.33
C ALA A 31 22.75 -11.98 -10.81
N ARG A 32 23.77 -12.80 -11.07
CA ARG A 32 24.14 -13.28 -12.42
C ARG A 32 24.45 -14.78 -12.39
N GLY A 33 24.23 -15.47 -13.52
CA GLY A 33 24.50 -16.91 -13.65
C GLY A 33 23.79 -17.73 -12.58
N THR A 34 24.50 -18.66 -11.95
CA THR A 34 23.95 -19.54 -10.90
C THR A 34 23.31 -18.78 -9.73
N ALA A 35 23.81 -17.59 -9.39
CA ALA A 35 23.21 -16.76 -8.34
C ALA A 35 21.82 -16.23 -8.75
N ALA A 36 21.59 -15.98 -10.05
CA ALA A 36 20.29 -15.61 -10.57
C ALA A 36 19.30 -16.78 -10.48
N ASP A 37 19.72 -17.99 -10.84
CA ASP A 37 18.87 -19.19 -10.77
C ASP A 37 18.43 -19.49 -9.34
N VAL A 38 19.38 -19.47 -8.39
CA VAL A 38 19.09 -19.67 -6.95
C VAL A 38 18.17 -18.56 -6.42
N SER A 39 18.44 -17.30 -6.80
CA SER A 39 17.62 -16.16 -6.37
C SER A 39 16.19 -16.23 -6.93
N SER A 40 16.04 -16.66 -8.18
CA SER A 40 14.74 -16.86 -8.85
C SER A 40 13.93 -17.98 -8.20
N GLY A 41 14.56 -19.14 -7.94
CA GLY A 41 13.92 -20.25 -7.22
C GLY A 41 13.51 -19.86 -5.80
N ALA A 42 14.38 -19.16 -5.07
CA ALA A 42 14.08 -18.66 -3.73
C ALA A 42 12.97 -17.60 -3.74
N SER A 43 12.94 -16.70 -4.72
CA SER A 43 11.88 -15.70 -4.92
C SER A 43 10.54 -16.37 -5.19
N THR A 44 10.52 -17.39 -6.07
CA THR A 44 9.32 -18.18 -6.38
C THR A 44 8.74 -18.85 -5.13
N ALA A 45 9.59 -19.52 -4.34
CA ALA A 45 9.19 -20.14 -3.08
C ALA A 45 8.72 -19.09 -2.05
N ALA A 46 9.40 -17.94 -1.98
CA ALA A 46 9.03 -16.83 -1.11
C ALA A 46 7.66 -16.24 -1.47
N ILE A 47 7.35 -16.08 -2.77
CA ILE A 47 6.05 -15.61 -3.24
C ILE A 47 4.95 -16.61 -2.89
N ALA A 48 5.15 -17.90 -3.17
CA ALA A 48 4.18 -18.94 -2.80
C ALA A 48 3.93 -18.96 -1.28
N PHE A 49 4.99 -18.86 -0.48
CA PHE A 49 4.89 -18.78 0.97
C PHE A 49 4.19 -17.50 1.47
N LEU A 50 4.45 -16.35 0.85
CA LEU A 50 3.79 -15.08 1.15
C LEU A 50 2.28 -15.18 0.93
N PHE A 51 1.86 -15.70 -0.22
CA PHE A 51 0.44 -15.86 -0.53
C PHE A 51 -0.23 -16.90 0.37
N PHE A 52 0.45 -18.01 0.66
CA PHE A 52 0.00 -18.96 1.68
C PHE A 52 -0.20 -18.31 3.05
N LEU A 53 0.76 -17.51 3.49
CA LEU A 53 0.69 -16.80 4.75
C LEU A 53 -0.43 -15.76 4.77
N TYR A 54 -0.71 -15.12 3.64
CA TYR A 54 -1.85 -14.20 3.51
C TYR A 54 -3.18 -14.94 3.65
N GLY A 55 -3.32 -16.11 3.05
CA GLY A 55 -4.47 -17.00 3.26
C GLY A 55 -4.59 -17.41 4.71
N ALA A 56 -3.52 -17.93 5.32
CA ALA A 56 -3.53 -18.39 6.71
C ALA A 56 -3.84 -17.27 7.73
N ARG A 57 -3.54 -16.01 7.40
CA ARG A 57 -3.82 -14.83 8.25
C ARG A 57 -5.26 -14.32 8.12
N LEU A 58 -5.98 -14.66 7.05
CA LEU A 58 -7.32 -14.15 6.78
C LEU A 58 -8.35 -14.76 7.73
N SER A 59 -8.78 -14.00 8.75
CA SER A 59 -9.87 -14.43 9.62
C SER A 59 -11.23 -14.32 8.94
N THR A 60 -11.92 -15.46 8.81
CA THR A 60 -13.30 -15.52 8.31
C THR A 60 -14.26 -14.67 9.16
N ARG A 61 -14.03 -14.58 10.48
CA ARG A 61 -14.80 -13.69 11.37
C ARG A 61 -14.52 -12.21 11.10
N GLU A 62 -13.27 -11.82 10.88
CA GLU A 62 -12.94 -10.41 10.56
C GLU A 62 -13.52 -10.01 9.20
N ALA A 63 -13.57 -10.95 8.23
CA ALA A 63 -14.24 -10.75 6.95
C ALA A 63 -15.77 -10.59 7.11
N LEU A 64 -16.40 -11.38 7.98
CA LEU A 64 -17.84 -11.31 8.28
C LEU A 64 -18.21 -10.06 9.09
N ASP A 65 -17.40 -9.65 10.07
CA ASP A 65 -17.63 -8.45 10.87
C ASP A 65 -17.56 -7.17 10.03
N GLY A 66 -16.77 -7.19 8.95
CA GLY A 66 -16.75 -6.13 7.94
C GLY A 66 -18.12 -5.87 7.30
N LEU A 67 -19.04 -6.84 7.29
CA LEU A 67 -20.37 -6.65 6.69
C LEU A 67 -21.21 -5.59 7.40
N ARG A 68 -20.88 -5.20 8.65
CA ARG A 68 -21.60 -4.13 9.37
C ARG A 68 -21.52 -2.76 8.68
N HIS A 69 -20.43 -2.45 7.95
CA HIS A 69 -20.28 -1.21 7.18
C HIS A 69 -20.15 -1.49 5.67
N TRP A 70 -20.93 -2.44 5.15
CA TRP A 70 -20.80 -2.92 3.77
C TRP A 70 -20.86 -1.81 2.72
N ARG A 71 -21.68 -0.75 2.91
CA ARG A 71 -21.76 0.39 1.98
C ARG A 71 -20.41 1.09 1.82
N LEU A 72 -19.69 1.30 2.92
CA LEU A 72 -18.38 1.95 2.92
C LEU A 72 -17.34 1.05 2.25
N HIS A 73 -17.30 -0.23 2.61
CA HIS A 73 -16.34 -1.17 2.03
C HIS A 73 -16.57 -1.42 0.55
N ALA A 74 -17.83 -1.54 0.11
CA ALA A 74 -18.20 -1.62 -1.30
C ALA A 74 -17.74 -0.38 -2.07
N THR A 75 -17.90 0.81 -1.49
CA THR A 75 -17.41 2.07 -2.10
C THR A 75 -15.89 2.03 -2.28
N VAL A 76 -15.14 1.60 -1.26
CA VAL A 76 -13.66 1.49 -1.33
C VAL A 76 -13.23 0.43 -2.34
N LEU A 77 -13.91 -0.71 -2.40
CA LEU A 77 -13.64 -1.75 -3.40
C LEU A 77 -13.93 -1.26 -4.81
N ALA A 78 -15.07 -0.60 -5.05
CA ALA A 78 -15.40 -0.03 -6.35
C ALA A 78 -14.34 0.99 -6.78
N CYS A 79 -13.88 1.86 -5.86
CA CYS A 79 -12.77 2.75 -6.15
C CYS A 79 -11.50 1.97 -6.55
N THR A 80 -11.18 0.91 -5.81
CA THR A 80 -9.92 0.16 -5.98
C THR A 80 -9.91 -0.72 -7.24
N PHE A 81 -10.99 -1.44 -7.52
CA PHE A 81 -11.05 -2.50 -8.53
C PHE A 81 -11.99 -2.17 -9.70
N VAL A 82 -12.62 -1.00 -9.73
CA VAL A 82 -13.42 -0.53 -10.87
C VAL A 82 -12.90 0.82 -11.35
N VAL A 83 -12.96 1.87 -10.51
CA VAL A 83 -12.61 3.23 -10.93
C VAL A 83 -11.13 3.33 -11.30
N PHE A 84 -10.23 2.82 -10.47
CA PHE A 84 -8.80 2.80 -10.78
C PHE A 84 -8.50 2.06 -12.10
N PRO A 85 -8.94 0.80 -12.31
CA PRO A 85 -8.75 0.12 -13.57
C PRO A 85 -9.32 0.86 -14.78
N LEU A 86 -10.50 1.50 -14.66
CA LEU A 86 -11.06 2.32 -15.73
C LEU A 86 -10.17 3.52 -16.08
N LEU A 87 -9.61 4.20 -15.07
CA LEU A 87 -8.63 5.27 -15.28
C LEU A 87 -7.33 4.73 -15.91
N GLY A 88 -6.90 3.54 -15.51
CA GLY A 88 -5.77 2.84 -16.11
C GLY A 88 -6.00 2.54 -17.59
N LEU A 89 -7.17 2.01 -17.95
CA LEU A 89 -7.55 1.75 -19.34
C LEU A 89 -7.67 3.05 -20.15
N ALA A 90 -8.22 4.12 -19.57
CA ALA A 90 -8.28 5.43 -20.21
C ALA A 90 -6.88 6.00 -20.50
N ALA A 91 -5.88 5.71 -19.65
CA ALA A 91 -4.49 6.11 -19.88
C ALA A 91 -3.86 5.44 -21.11
N ARG A 92 -4.49 4.42 -21.71
CA ARG A 92 -4.06 3.83 -22.99
C ARG A 92 -4.00 4.85 -24.10
N GLY A 93 -4.89 5.85 -24.11
CA GLY A 93 -4.89 6.94 -25.08
C GLY A 93 -3.63 7.83 -25.05
N LEU A 94 -2.80 7.69 -24.01
CA LEU A 94 -1.53 8.41 -23.87
C LEU A 94 -0.34 7.65 -24.48
N VAL A 95 -0.56 6.44 -24.99
CA VAL A 95 0.44 5.62 -25.68
C VAL A 95 0.35 5.89 -27.20
N PRO A 96 1.47 6.07 -27.92
CA PRO A 96 2.87 6.06 -27.48
C PRO A 96 3.40 7.47 -27.12
N VAL A 97 2.56 8.49 -27.06
CA VAL A 97 2.97 9.90 -26.97
C VAL A 97 3.65 10.22 -25.64
N ILE A 98 2.97 9.97 -24.53
CA ILE A 98 3.48 10.23 -23.16
C ILE A 98 4.08 8.95 -22.57
N LEU A 99 3.40 7.82 -22.72
CA LEU A 99 3.82 6.53 -22.17
C LEU A 99 4.29 5.58 -23.27
N THR A 100 5.32 4.78 -22.98
CA THR A 100 5.65 3.61 -23.80
C THR A 100 4.75 2.44 -23.41
N HIS A 101 4.57 1.46 -24.30
CA HIS A 101 3.73 0.29 -24.02
C HIS A 101 4.12 -0.45 -22.72
N PRO A 102 5.42 -0.70 -22.44
CA PRO A 102 5.81 -1.34 -21.17
C PRO A 102 5.50 -0.50 -19.93
N LEU A 103 5.67 0.82 -19.98
CA LEU A 103 5.34 1.71 -18.87
C LEU A 103 3.82 1.80 -18.65
N TYR A 104 3.04 1.76 -19.73
CA TYR A 104 1.59 1.68 -19.66
C TYR A 104 1.12 0.38 -18.99
N GLN A 105 1.72 -0.77 -19.33
CA GLN A 105 1.37 -2.04 -18.67
C GLN A 105 1.67 -2.01 -17.16
N GLY A 106 2.80 -1.41 -16.77
CA GLY A 106 3.11 -1.18 -15.35
C GLY A 106 2.11 -0.24 -14.67
N LEU A 107 1.74 0.86 -15.34
CA LEU A 107 0.73 1.80 -14.84
C LEU A 107 -0.63 1.12 -14.69
N LEU A 108 -1.06 0.35 -15.69
CA LEU A 108 -2.31 -0.40 -15.63
C LEU A 108 -2.25 -1.38 -14.46
N PHE A 109 -1.17 -2.14 -14.30
CA PHE A 109 -0.98 -3.04 -13.15
C PHE A 109 -1.08 -2.32 -11.81
N LEU A 110 -0.45 -1.15 -11.65
CA LEU A 110 -0.62 -0.29 -10.46
C LEU A 110 -2.10 0.04 -10.19
N THR A 111 -2.91 0.22 -11.23
CA THR A 111 -4.35 0.45 -11.03
C THR A 111 -5.12 -0.81 -10.63
N LEU A 112 -4.57 -2.01 -10.77
CA LEU A 112 -5.24 -3.26 -10.41
C LEU A 112 -4.94 -3.70 -8.97
N VAL A 113 -3.81 -3.29 -8.38
CA VAL A 113 -3.42 -3.75 -7.03
C VAL A 113 -4.36 -3.24 -5.93
N PRO A 114 -4.46 -3.95 -4.77
CA PRO A 114 -5.30 -3.53 -3.65
C PRO A 114 -4.79 -2.24 -2.98
N SER A 115 -5.58 -1.72 -2.04
CA SER A 115 -5.20 -0.55 -1.23
C SER A 115 -4.24 -0.87 -0.09
N THR A 116 -3.52 0.15 0.40
CA THR A 116 -2.65 0.03 1.59
C THR A 116 -3.47 0.07 2.87
N VAL A 117 -3.22 -0.88 3.78
CA VAL A 117 -3.86 -0.89 5.11
C VAL A 117 -3.22 0.15 6.04
N GLN A 118 -1.92 0.04 6.31
CA GLN A 118 -1.23 0.82 7.35
C GLN A 118 -1.26 2.33 7.08
N SER A 119 -0.98 2.75 5.85
CA SER A 119 -1.03 4.16 5.47
C SER A 119 -2.45 4.73 5.62
N SER A 120 -3.47 4.00 5.18
CA SER A 120 -4.86 4.47 5.27
C SER A 120 -5.30 4.68 6.72
N ILE A 121 -4.91 3.79 7.63
CA ILE A 121 -5.16 3.91 9.07
C ILE A 121 -4.48 5.16 9.63
N ALA A 122 -3.18 5.33 9.35
CA ALA A 122 -2.40 6.45 9.86
C ALA A 122 -2.98 7.80 9.41
N PHE A 123 -3.33 7.94 8.13
CA PHE A 123 -3.91 9.19 7.60
C PHE A 123 -5.32 9.45 8.10
N THR A 124 -6.14 8.41 8.21
CA THR A 124 -7.49 8.54 8.75
C THR A 124 -7.44 8.99 10.22
N SER A 125 -6.53 8.42 11.00
CA SER A 125 -6.31 8.82 12.40
C SER A 125 -5.86 10.28 12.52
N MET A 126 -4.86 10.69 11.71
CA MET A 126 -4.38 12.08 11.70
C MET A 126 -5.46 13.08 11.29
N ALA A 127 -6.34 12.71 10.36
CA ALA A 127 -7.43 13.55 9.90
C ALA A 127 -8.68 13.48 10.79
N ARG A 128 -8.63 12.72 11.90
CA ARG A 128 -9.77 12.46 12.81
C ARG A 128 -10.99 11.88 12.08
N GLY A 129 -10.75 10.90 11.22
CA GLY A 129 -11.80 10.11 10.56
C GLY A 129 -12.07 8.77 11.24
N ASN A 130 -12.92 7.95 10.62
CA ASN A 130 -13.33 6.65 11.15
C ASN A 130 -12.21 5.61 10.98
N VAL A 131 -11.32 5.53 11.98
CA VAL A 131 -10.17 4.61 11.99
C VAL A 131 -10.60 3.14 11.91
N PRO A 132 -11.60 2.66 12.68
CA PRO A 132 -12.12 1.30 12.54
C PRO A 132 -12.54 0.97 11.10
N ALA A 133 -13.31 1.86 10.45
CA ALA A 133 -13.73 1.65 9.07
C ALA A 133 -12.54 1.60 8.10
N ALA A 134 -11.51 2.45 8.29
CA ALA A 134 -10.31 2.41 7.47
C ALA A 134 -9.49 1.12 7.65
N ILE A 135 -9.44 0.57 8.86
CA ILE A 135 -8.81 -0.74 9.13
C ILE A 135 -9.57 -1.82 8.33
N CYS A 136 -10.88 -1.91 8.52
CA CYS A 136 -11.71 -2.91 7.87
C CYS A 136 -11.68 -2.77 6.34
N ALA A 137 -11.79 -1.55 5.81
CA ALA A 137 -11.78 -1.30 4.37
C ALA A 137 -10.43 -1.64 3.72
N GLY A 138 -9.32 -1.26 4.36
CA GLY A 138 -7.98 -1.59 3.88
C GLY A 138 -7.74 -3.10 3.90
N SER A 139 -8.12 -3.77 4.98
CA SER A 139 -8.03 -5.23 5.09
C SER A 139 -8.89 -5.90 4.01
N PHE A 140 -10.16 -5.53 3.88
CA PHE A 140 -11.05 -6.11 2.88
C PHE A 140 -10.57 -5.89 1.45
N SER A 141 -10.09 -4.69 1.12
CA SER A 141 -9.46 -4.40 -0.17
C SER A 141 -8.24 -5.29 -0.42
N SER A 142 -7.38 -5.48 0.58
CA SER A 142 -6.20 -6.35 0.49
C SER A 142 -6.59 -7.80 0.25
N LEU A 143 -7.62 -8.28 0.94
CA LEU A 143 -8.11 -9.66 0.83
C LEU A 143 -8.76 -9.93 -0.53
N VAL A 144 -9.66 -9.05 -0.95
CA VAL A 144 -10.26 -9.12 -2.29
C VAL A 144 -9.18 -9.01 -3.35
N GLY A 145 -8.21 -8.12 -3.17
CA GLY A 145 -7.14 -7.90 -4.14
C GLY A 145 -6.19 -9.07 -4.33
N ILE A 146 -6.05 -9.98 -3.36
CA ILE A 146 -5.26 -11.20 -3.55
C ILE A 146 -5.84 -12.06 -4.67
N ILE A 147 -7.17 -12.07 -4.82
CA ILE A 147 -7.86 -12.83 -5.87
C ILE A 147 -8.17 -11.94 -7.09
N ALA A 148 -8.69 -10.74 -6.85
CA ALA A 148 -9.13 -9.83 -7.91
C ALA A 148 -7.97 -9.29 -8.74
N THR A 149 -6.82 -8.96 -8.14
CA THR A 149 -5.68 -8.39 -8.90
C THR A 149 -5.14 -9.36 -9.94
N PRO A 150 -4.85 -10.64 -9.61
CA PRO A 150 -4.44 -11.61 -10.61
C PRO A 150 -5.45 -11.80 -11.75
N LEU A 151 -6.75 -11.90 -11.43
CA LEU A 151 -7.80 -12.09 -12.43
C LEU A 151 -7.98 -10.85 -13.33
N LEU A 152 -7.95 -9.65 -12.75
CA LEU A 152 -7.99 -8.40 -13.49
C LEU A 152 -6.74 -8.21 -14.35
N ALA A 153 -5.56 -8.55 -13.81
CA ALA A 153 -4.31 -8.50 -14.56
C ALA A 153 -4.37 -9.44 -15.75
N ALA A 154 -4.80 -10.67 -15.53
CA ALA A 154 -4.91 -11.65 -16.58
C ALA A 154 -5.93 -11.29 -17.68
N SER A 155 -7.04 -10.63 -17.32
CA SER A 155 -8.04 -10.18 -18.31
C SER A 155 -7.62 -8.91 -19.06
N LEU A 156 -7.04 -7.92 -18.37
CA LEU A 156 -6.76 -6.60 -18.94
C LEU A 156 -5.37 -6.47 -19.55
N LEU A 157 -4.37 -7.20 -19.03
CA LEU A 157 -3.02 -7.26 -19.59
C LEU A 157 -2.88 -8.45 -20.56
N GLY A 158 -3.71 -9.49 -20.37
CA GLY A 158 -3.81 -10.70 -21.20
C GLY A 158 -3.84 -10.45 -22.70
N SER A 159 -4.70 -9.52 -23.11
CA SER A 159 -5.00 -9.22 -24.51
C SER A 159 -3.89 -8.46 -25.26
N SER A 160 -2.82 -8.05 -24.58
CA SER A 160 -1.73 -7.24 -25.16
C SER A 160 -0.56 -8.05 -25.73
N GLY A 161 -0.87 -9.18 -26.40
CA GLY A 161 0.05 -9.87 -27.31
C GLY A 161 1.17 -10.72 -26.69
N GLY A 162 1.18 -10.92 -25.36
CA GLY A 162 2.25 -11.67 -24.68
C GLY A 162 1.84 -12.43 -23.41
N PHE A 163 0.55 -12.46 -23.06
CA PHE A 163 0.05 -13.25 -21.94
C PHE A 163 -0.80 -14.40 -22.49
N SER A 164 -0.24 -15.61 -22.47
CA SER A 164 -0.93 -16.82 -22.88
C SER A 164 -1.85 -17.34 -21.75
N ALA A 165 -2.76 -18.25 -22.10
CA ALA A 165 -3.53 -19.00 -21.12
C ALA A 165 -2.62 -19.73 -20.10
N ASP A 166 -1.41 -20.09 -20.52
CA ASP A 166 -0.38 -20.69 -19.66
C ASP A 166 0.14 -19.72 -18.62
N SER A 167 0.42 -18.45 -18.97
CA SER A 167 0.78 -17.42 -17.98
C SER A 167 -0.34 -17.21 -16.97
N LEU A 168 -1.61 -17.26 -17.43
CA LEU A 168 -2.79 -17.17 -16.58
C LEU A 168 -2.88 -18.33 -15.59
N LEU A 169 -2.61 -19.54 -16.07
CA LEU A 169 -2.53 -20.75 -15.24
C LEU A 169 -1.39 -20.65 -14.22
N GLU A 170 -0.20 -20.21 -14.62
CA GLU A 170 0.94 -19.99 -13.71
C GLU A 170 0.59 -19.00 -12.60
N ILE A 171 -0.06 -17.89 -12.93
CA ILE A 171 -0.51 -16.90 -11.96
C ILE A 171 -1.47 -17.52 -10.94
N VAL A 172 -2.44 -18.31 -11.41
CA VAL A 172 -3.39 -19.02 -10.54
C VAL A 172 -2.65 -20.03 -9.66
N LEU A 173 -1.75 -20.82 -10.23
CA LEU A 173 -0.99 -21.84 -9.50
C LEU A 173 0.02 -21.25 -8.51
N GLN A 174 0.61 -20.11 -8.81
CA GLN A 174 1.66 -19.50 -8.00
C GLN A 174 1.10 -18.51 -6.95
N LEU A 175 0.00 -17.83 -7.24
CA LEU A 175 -0.60 -16.84 -6.33
C LEU A 175 -1.86 -17.39 -5.65
N LEU A 176 -2.82 -17.91 -6.42
CA LEU A 176 -4.13 -18.27 -5.90
C LEU A 176 -4.14 -19.60 -5.16
N VAL A 177 -3.48 -20.64 -5.69
CA VAL A 177 -3.42 -21.97 -5.04
C VAL A 177 -2.76 -21.91 -3.66
N PRO A 178 -1.58 -21.30 -3.45
CA PRO A 178 -0.97 -21.23 -2.13
C PRO A 178 -1.85 -20.44 -1.15
N PHE A 179 -2.48 -19.36 -1.62
CA PHE A 179 -3.43 -18.59 -0.82
C PHE A 179 -4.62 -19.43 -0.36
N LEU A 180 -5.28 -20.16 -1.28
CA LEU A 180 -6.41 -21.03 -0.95
C LEU A 180 -5.99 -22.17 -0.01
N ALA A 181 -4.81 -22.76 -0.23
CA ALA A 181 -4.24 -23.76 0.68
C ALA A 181 -4.04 -23.17 2.08
N GLY A 182 -3.47 -21.97 2.19
CA GLY A 182 -3.31 -21.27 3.47
C GLY A 182 -4.64 -21.00 4.17
N GLN A 183 -5.67 -20.60 3.42
CA GLN A 183 -7.00 -20.35 3.93
C GLN A 183 -7.70 -21.63 4.41
N LEU A 184 -7.58 -22.73 3.66
CA LEU A 184 -8.09 -24.04 4.06
C LEU A 184 -7.38 -24.56 5.32
N LEU A 185 -6.05 -24.39 5.38
CA LEU A 185 -5.26 -24.85 6.52
C LEU A 185 -5.42 -23.98 7.76
N ARG A 186 -5.96 -22.77 7.62
CA ARG A 186 -6.10 -21.79 8.70
C ARG A 186 -6.76 -22.34 9.96
N ARG A 187 -7.76 -23.22 9.83
CA ARG A 187 -8.45 -23.79 11.01
C ARG A 187 -7.51 -24.54 11.95
N TRP A 188 -6.42 -25.11 11.43
CA TRP A 188 -5.42 -25.83 12.21
C TRP A 188 -4.21 -24.95 12.57
N ILE A 189 -3.72 -24.13 11.63
CA ILE A 189 -2.50 -23.33 11.84
C ILE A 189 -2.75 -21.90 12.34
N GLY A 190 -4.00 -21.42 12.36
CA GLY A 190 -4.34 -20.04 12.67
C GLY A 190 -3.90 -19.59 14.06
N GLY A 191 -3.98 -20.48 15.06
CA GLY A 191 -3.47 -20.22 16.41
C GLY A 191 -1.94 -20.03 16.43
N PHE A 192 -1.22 -20.89 15.69
CA PHE A 192 0.24 -20.78 15.53
C PHE A 192 0.64 -19.48 14.82
N VAL A 193 -0.04 -19.14 13.72
CA VAL A 193 0.19 -17.91 12.94
C VAL A 193 -0.04 -16.67 13.79
N THR A 194 -1.11 -16.67 14.60
CA THR A 194 -1.42 -15.56 15.50
C THR A 194 -0.34 -15.41 16.58
N ARG A 195 0.11 -16.53 17.17
CA ARG A 195 1.17 -16.54 18.20
C ARG A 195 2.52 -16.05 17.68
N HIS A 196 2.86 -16.36 16.42
CA HIS A 196 4.14 -16.01 15.79
C HIS A 196 4.07 -14.81 14.84
N LYS A 197 3.04 -13.96 14.96
CA LYS A 197 2.80 -12.80 14.08
C LYS A 197 4.03 -11.90 13.88
N LYS A 198 4.86 -11.71 14.91
CA LYS A 198 6.09 -10.90 14.81
C LYS A 198 7.12 -11.56 13.89
N ALA A 199 7.47 -12.82 14.13
CA ALA A 199 8.44 -13.55 13.33
C ALA A 199 7.96 -13.67 11.87
N LEU A 200 6.71 -14.05 11.68
CA LEU A 200 6.09 -14.13 10.34
C LEU A 200 6.01 -12.76 9.66
N GLY A 201 5.97 -11.65 10.40
CA GLY A 201 6.05 -10.29 9.84
C GLY A 201 7.46 -9.92 9.35
N LEU A 202 8.51 -10.44 9.98
CA LEU A 202 9.88 -10.30 9.46
C LEU A 202 10.08 -11.14 8.21
N VAL A 203 9.58 -12.38 8.20
CA VAL A 203 9.65 -13.26 7.03
C VAL A 203 8.90 -12.64 5.84
N ASP A 204 7.72 -12.08 6.07
CA ASP A 204 6.94 -11.36 5.06
C ASP A 204 7.74 -10.21 4.42
N ARG A 205 8.30 -9.33 5.25
CA ARG A 205 9.13 -8.22 4.78
C ARG A 205 10.40 -8.67 4.07
N GLY A 206 11.09 -9.68 4.60
CA GLY A 206 12.31 -10.24 4.03
C GLY A 206 12.06 -10.91 2.68
N SER A 207 10.93 -11.62 2.55
CA SER A 207 10.49 -12.24 1.30
C SER A 207 10.24 -11.18 0.22
N ILE A 208 9.56 -10.08 0.56
CA ILE A 208 9.37 -8.97 -0.39
C ILE A 208 10.71 -8.35 -0.81
N LEU A 209 11.66 -8.16 0.12
CA LEU A 209 12.99 -7.64 -0.22
C LEU A 209 13.73 -8.59 -1.16
N LEU A 210 13.68 -9.90 -0.91
CA LEU A 210 14.26 -10.91 -1.81
C LEU A 210 13.66 -10.80 -3.22
N VAL A 211 12.33 -10.76 -3.32
CA VAL A 211 11.62 -10.66 -4.60
C VAL A 211 12.01 -9.38 -5.37
N VAL A 212 12.10 -8.25 -4.67
CA VAL A 212 12.55 -6.98 -5.26
C VAL A 212 13.99 -7.10 -5.73
N TYR A 213 14.89 -7.66 -4.92
CA TYR A 213 16.28 -7.83 -5.29
C TYR A 213 16.41 -8.65 -6.58
N THR A 214 15.72 -9.79 -6.67
CA THR A 214 15.74 -10.66 -7.84
C THR A 214 15.24 -9.94 -9.08
N ALA A 215 14.04 -9.32 -9.01
CA ALA A 215 13.42 -8.65 -10.16
C ALA A 215 14.25 -7.46 -10.66
N PHE A 216 14.81 -6.65 -9.74
CA PHE A 216 15.65 -5.52 -10.13
C PHE A 216 17.02 -5.97 -10.66
N SER A 217 17.61 -7.01 -10.07
CA SER A 217 18.88 -7.57 -10.55
C SER A 217 18.73 -8.06 -11.99
N GLU A 218 17.65 -8.78 -12.28
CA GLU A 218 17.34 -9.24 -13.62
C GLU A 218 17.13 -8.08 -14.60
N GLY A 219 16.36 -7.05 -14.20
CA GLY A 219 16.17 -5.86 -15.03
C GLY A 219 17.47 -5.09 -15.32
N VAL A 220 18.42 -5.08 -14.38
CA VAL A 220 19.76 -4.51 -14.59
C VAL A 220 20.56 -5.34 -15.59
N VAL A 221 20.56 -6.67 -15.44
CA VAL A 221 21.25 -7.59 -16.36
C VAL A 221 20.69 -7.49 -17.77
N GLN A 222 19.36 -7.34 -17.91
CA GLN A 222 18.68 -7.20 -19.19
C GLN A 222 18.76 -5.78 -19.78
N GLY A 223 19.41 -4.83 -19.10
CA GLY A 223 19.59 -3.47 -19.61
C GLY A 223 18.30 -2.66 -19.73
N ILE A 224 17.24 -3.07 -19.02
CA ILE A 224 15.90 -2.47 -19.05
C ILE A 224 15.94 -0.96 -18.76
N TRP A 225 16.84 -0.54 -17.86
CA TRP A 225 17.01 0.87 -17.46
C TRP A 225 17.46 1.78 -18.60
N ARG A 226 18.11 1.24 -19.64
CA ARG A 226 18.49 2.01 -20.83
C ARG A 226 17.32 2.29 -21.76
N GLN A 227 16.21 1.56 -21.60
CA GLN A 227 15.00 1.69 -22.41
C GLN A 227 14.04 2.78 -21.90
N VAL A 228 14.32 3.34 -20.71
CA VAL A 228 13.45 4.33 -20.05
C VAL A 228 14.14 5.69 -20.04
N SER A 229 13.67 6.62 -20.86
CA SER A 229 14.23 7.98 -20.84
C SER A 229 13.68 8.82 -19.67
N PRO A 230 14.44 9.82 -19.17
CA PRO A 230 13.96 10.73 -18.13
C PRO A 230 12.65 11.45 -18.48
N ALA A 231 12.46 11.80 -19.76
CA ALA A 231 11.22 12.40 -20.24
C ALA A 231 10.01 11.47 -20.06
N ARG A 232 10.19 10.16 -20.30
CA ARG A 232 9.14 9.15 -20.10
C ARG A 232 8.81 8.93 -18.63
N LEU A 233 9.83 8.99 -17.75
CA LEU A 233 9.62 8.98 -16.30
C LEU A 233 8.84 10.20 -15.82
N GLY A 234 9.19 11.40 -16.33
CA GLY A 234 8.44 12.62 -16.05
C GLY A 234 6.98 12.54 -16.52
N GLY A 235 6.76 12.00 -17.72
CA GLY A 235 5.42 11.74 -18.25
C GLY A 235 4.62 10.76 -17.39
N LEU A 236 5.21 9.63 -17.00
CA LEU A 236 4.60 8.66 -16.10
C LEU A 236 4.22 9.29 -14.75
N PHE A 237 5.15 10.04 -14.14
CA PHE A 237 4.90 10.75 -12.89
C PHE A 237 3.73 11.73 -13.00
N ALA A 238 3.64 12.48 -14.10
CA ALA A 238 2.53 13.39 -14.36
C ALA A 238 1.19 12.65 -14.48
N VAL A 239 1.16 11.55 -15.23
CA VAL A 239 -0.06 10.73 -15.39
C VAL A 239 -0.52 10.16 -14.06
N GLU A 240 0.39 9.63 -13.26
CA GLU A 240 0.09 9.12 -11.92
C GLU A 240 -0.42 10.21 -10.97
N ALA A 241 0.16 11.42 -11.05
CA ALA A 241 -0.29 12.57 -10.27
C ALA A 241 -1.73 12.98 -10.65
N VAL A 242 -2.06 12.93 -11.94
CA VAL A 242 -3.42 13.19 -12.45
C VAL A 242 -4.39 12.12 -11.97
N ILE A 243 -4.06 10.82 -12.14
CA ILE A 243 -4.90 9.72 -11.64
C ILE A 243 -5.14 9.85 -10.14
N LEU A 244 -4.09 10.15 -9.36
CA LEU A 244 -4.22 10.36 -7.92
C LEU A 244 -5.12 11.57 -7.63
N ALA A 245 -4.96 12.70 -8.32
CA ALA A 245 -5.80 13.89 -8.13
C ALA A 245 -7.27 13.59 -8.43
N VAL A 246 -7.56 12.93 -9.56
CA VAL A 246 -8.91 12.49 -9.94
C VAL A 246 -9.50 11.57 -8.87
N MET A 247 -8.74 10.57 -8.41
CA MET A 247 -9.20 9.66 -7.37
C MET A 247 -9.50 10.36 -6.05
N LEU A 248 -8.68 11.36 -5.68
CA LEU A 248 -8.96 12.16 -4.48
C LEU A 248 -10.28 12.94 -4.62
N LEU A 249 -10.50 13.60 -5.77
CA LEU A 249 -11.74 14.33 -6.02
C LEU A 249 -12.96 13.39 -6.03
N LEU A 250 -12.88 12.28 -6.78
CA LEU A 250 -13.97 11.31 -6.91
C LEU A 250 -14.36 10.70 -5.56
N THR A 251 -13.39 10.30 -4.73
CA THR A 251 -13.68 9.70 -3.42
C THR A 251 -14.20 10.73 -2.42
N TRP A 252 -13.73 11.98 -2.45
CA TRP A 252 -14.25 13.05 -1.59
C TRP A 252 -15.68 13.44 -1.92
N TYR A 253 -15.95 13.75 -3.19
CA TYR A 253 -17.25 14.22 -3.67
C TYR A 253 -18.23 13.06 -3.86
N GLY A 254 -17.79 11.92 -4.36
CA GLY A 254 -18.59 10.70 -4.44
C GLY A 254 -19.02 10.21 -3.06
N GLY A 255 -18.11 10.22 -2.08
CA GLY A 255 -18.48 9.93 -0.69
C GLY A 255 -19.53 10.90 -0.12
N LYS A 256 -19.50 12.18 -0.53
CA LYS A 256 -20.54 13.16 -0.16
C LYS A 256 -21.87 12.83 -0.83
N ALA A 257 -21.85 12.55 -2.13
CA ALA A 257 -23.05 12.25 -2.92
C ALA A 257 -23.74 10.96 -2.45
N LEU A 258 -22.98 9.97 -1.98
CA LEU A 258 -23.50 8.72 -1.43
C LEU A 258 -24.05 8.85 0.01
N GLY A 259 -24.00 10.06 0.59
CA GLY A 259 -24.57 10.38 1.90
C GLY A 259 -23.70 9.99 3.11
N PHE A 260 -22.40 9.74 2.92
CA PHE A 260 -21.52 9.39 4.04
C PHE A 260 -21.19 10.60 4.92
N GLY A 261 -21.10 10.37 6.23
CA GLY A 261 -20.62 11.36 7.19
C GLY A 261 -19.15 11.74 6.97
N ARG A 262 -18.70 12.85 7.57
CA ARG A 262 -17.32 13.36 7.38
C ARG A 262 -16.25 12.32 7.73
N GLU A 263 -16.41 11.61 8.83
CA GLU A 263 -15.43 10.63 9.31
C GLU A 263 -15.28 9.44 8.36
N ASP A 264 -16.40 8.97 7.82
CA ASP A 264 -16.45 7.89 6.83
C ASP A 264 -15.90 8.34 5.47
N ARG A 265 -16.18 9.58 5.06
CA ARG A 265 -15.60 10.16 3.83
C ARG A 265 -14.09 10.24 3.90
N ILE A 266 -13.52 10.56 5.06
CA ILE A 266 -12.07 10.54 5.29
C ILE A 266 -11.52 9.11 5.16
N ALA A 267 -12.21 8.11 5.71
CA ALA A 267 -11.82 6.71 5.57
C ALA A 267 -11.88 6.25 4.10
N ILE A 268 -12.96 6.55 3.38
CA ILE A 268 -13.14 6.25 1.95
C ILE A 268 -12.07 6.95 1.12
N GLN A 269 -11.80 8.23 1.41
CA GLN A 269 -10.78 9.02 0.73
C GLN A 269 -9.41 8.34 0.79
N PHE A 270 -8.99 7.94 1.99
CA PHE A 270 -7.66 7.40 2.18
C PHE A 270 -7.53 5.93 1.80
N ALA A 271 -8.56 5.12 2.05
CA ALA A 271 -8.58 3.72 1.67
C ALA A 271 -8.84 3.54 0.16
N GLY A 272 -9.67 4.39 -0.45
CA GLY A 272 -10.04 4.28 -1.86
C GLY A 272 -9.03 4.88 -2.84
N SER A 273 -8.13 5.76 -2.40
CA SER A 273 -7.15 6.43 -3.28
C SER A 273 -5.72 5.88 -3.18
N LYS A 274 -5.48 4.89 -2.31
CA LYS A 274 -4.16 4.30 -2.11
C LYS A 274 -4.08 2.91 -2.74
N LYS A 275 -2.85 2.52 -3.05
CA LYS A 275 -2.44 1.28 -3.73
C LYS A 275 -1.24 0.66 -3.04
N SER A 276 -1.27 -0.64 -2.78
CA SER A 276 -0.32 -1.33 -1.92
C SER A 276 0.90 -1.79 -2.70
N LEU A 277 2.03 -1.13 -2.43
CA LEU A 277 3.33 -1.54 -2.96
C LEU A 277 3.75 -2.90 -2.38
N ALA A 278 3.54 -3.12 -1.07
CA ALA A 278 3.96 -4.36 -0.39
C ALA A 278 3.33 -5.63 -1.00
N SER A 279 2.06 -5.57 -1.39
CA SER A 279 1.39 -6.69 -2.06
C SER A 279 1.57 -6.67 -3.57
N GLY A 280 1.70 -5.49 -4.18
CA GLY A 280 1.88 -5.33 -5.62
C GLY A 280 3.24 -5.84 -6.11
N LEU A 281 4.29 -5.75 -5.30
CA LEU A 281 5.64 -6.21 -5.65
C LEU A 281 5.71 -7.73 -5.93
N PRO A 282 5.32 -8.63 -5.00
CA PRO A 282 5.25 -10.07 -5.28
C PRO A 282 4.39 -10.42 -6.50
N MET A 283 3.26 -9.72 -6.67
CA MET A 283 2.37 -9.93 -7.81
C MET A 283 3.03 -9.52 -9.13
N ALA A 284 3.75 -8.39 -9.16
CA ALA A 284 4.44 -7.91 -10.35
C ALA A 284 5.49 -8.90 -10.85
N SER A 285 6.26 -9.49 -9.92
CA SER A 285 7.31 -10.46 -10.25
C SER A 285 6.77 -11.72 -10.90
N VAL A 286 5.59 -12.20 -10.48
CA VAL A 286 4.94 -13.34 -11.13
C VAL A 286 4.32 -12.94 -12.46
N LEU A 287 3.63 -11.80 -12.50
CA LEU A 287 2.88 -11.38 -13.67
C LEU A 287 3.78 -10.98 -14.85
N PHE A 288 4.86 -10.26 -14.57
CA PHE A 288 5.70 -9.68 -15.61
C PHE A 288 7.05 -10.37 -15.75
N GLY A 289 7.36 -11.36 -14.91
CA GLY A 289 8.63 -12.10 -14.95
C GLY A 289 9.83 -11.14 -15.09
N PRO A 290 10.63 -11.27 -16.16
CA PRO A 290 11.78 -10.39 -16.38
C PRO A 290 11.45 -8.90 -16.53
N GLN A 291 10.26 -8.57 -17.05
CA GLN A 291 9.77 -7.21 -17.22
C GLN A 291 9.21 -6.61 -15.93
N ALA A 292 9.21 -7.35 -14.81
CA ALA A 292 8.72 -6.89 -13.52
C ALA A 292 9.40 -5.61 -13.06
N ALA A 293 10.68 -5.39 -13.39
CA ALA A 293 11.38 -4.14 -13.07
C ALA A 293 10.67 -2.90 -13.64
N LEU A 294 10.14 -2.98 -14.88
CA LEU A 294 9.36 -1.88 -15.49
C LEU A 294 7.96 -1.76 -14.90
N ALA A 295 7.33 -2.88 -14.55
CA ALA A 295 6.00 -2.88 -13.95
C ALA A 295 6.00 -2.32 -12.51
N VAL A 296 7.10 -2.49 -11.79
CA VAL A 296 7.28 -2.01 -10.42
C VAL A 296 7.58 -0.50 -10.35
N LEU A 297 8.15 0.08 -11.41
CA LEU A 297 8.49 1.50 -11.46
C LEU A 297 7.30 2.43 -11.13
N PRO A 298 6.13 2.28 -11.79
CA PRO A 298 4.93 3.02 -11.44
C PRO A 298 4.52 2.87 -9.96
N LEU A 299 4.58 1.65 -9.42
CA LEU A 299 4.28 1.39 -8.01
C LEU A 299 5.18 2.17 -7.06
N MET A 300 6.48 2.26 -7.37
CA MET A 300 7.43 3.02 -6.57
C MET A 300 7.18 4.54 -6.68
N LEU A 301 6.98 5.07 -7.89
CA LEU A 301 6.73 6.50 -8.12
C LEU A 301 5.43 6.96 -7.46
N PHE A 302 4.34 6.22 -7.67
CA PHE A 302 3.05 6.50 -7.07
C PHE A 302 3.13 6.48 -5.54
N HIS A 303 3.98 5.62 -4.96
CA HIS A 303 4.19 5.61 -3.52
C HIS A 303 4.88 6.89 -3.02
N GLN A 304 5.88 7.41 -3.74
CA GLN A 304 6.61 8.61 -3.30
C GLN A 304 5.76 9.88 -3.36
N MET A 305 4.91 10.03 -4.38
CA MET A 305 3.99 11.17 -4.46
C MET A 305 3.06 11.31 -3.24
N ARG A 306 2.72 10.19 -2.60
CA ARG A 306 1.88 10.21 -1.38
C ARG A 306 2.63 10.77 -0.18
N ALA A 307 3.91 10.47 -0.05
CA ALA A 307 4.72 10.91 1.08
C ALA A 307 4.93 12.43 1.06
N ASP A 308 5.07 13.03 -0.13
CA ASP A 308 5.31 14.46 -0.30
C ASP A 308 4.09 15.33 0.03
N ARG A 309 2.88 14.94 -0.40
CA ARG A 309 1.66 15.70 -0.08
C ARG A 309 1.38 15.79 1.42
N VAL A 310 1.77 14.76 2.16
CA VAL A 310 1.62 14.68 3.62
C VAL A 310 2.59 15.61 4.34
N ARG A 311 3.81 15.72 3.84
CA ARG A 311 4.79 16.69 4.33
C ARG A 311 4.29 18.12 4.09
N GLY A 312 3.80 18.42 2.88
CA GLY A 312 3.22 19.71 2.54
C GLY A 312 2.02 20.07 3.43
N ALA A 313 1.08 19.14 3.64
CA ALA A 313 -0.08 19.37 4.50
C ALA A 313 0.31 19.54 5.99
N ARG A 314 1.29 18.79 6.49
CA ARG A 314 1.81 18.93 7.86
C ARG A 314 2.60 20.23 8.05
N GLN A 315 3.39 20.64 7.07
CA GLN A 315 4.15 21.90 7.10
C GLN A 315 3.20 23.11 6.99
N ALA A 316 2.20 23.05 6.11
CA ALA A 316 1.16 24.08 6.00
C ALA A 316 0.30 24.17 7.28
N ALA A 317 -0.05 23.05 7.91
CA ALA A 317 -0.76 23.04 9.19
C ALA A 317 0.09 23.55 10.37
N ARG A 318 1.42 23.37 10.31
CA ARG A 318 2.36 23.98 11.26
C ARG A 318 2.63 25.46 10.97
N ALA A 319 2.32 25.93 9.76
CA ALA A 319 2.46 27.31 9.31
C ALA A 319 1.16 28.14 9.43
N GLY A 320 0.11 27.63 10.11
CA GLY A 320 -1.12 28.36 10.39
C GLY A 320 -0.96 29.58 11.33
N PRO A 321 -1.87 30.55 11.28
CA PRO A 321 -1.58 31.99 11.30
C PRO A 321 -1.30 32.55 12.71
N GLY A 322 -0.03 32.59 13.11
CA GLY A 322 0.40 33.08 14.44
C GLY A 322 1.35 34.29 14.40
N GLY A 323 1.39 35.05 13.30
CA GLY A 323 2.35 36.15 13.09
C GLY A 323 1.80 37.57 13.33
N ARG A 324 0.61 37.75 13.92
CA ARG A 324 0.12 39.09 14.29
C ARG A 324 0.48 39.36 15.75
N ARG A 325 1.60 40.05 15.96
CA ARG A 325 1.90 40.73 17.22
C ARG A 325 0.82 41.79 17.46
N HIS A 326 -0.04 41.58 18.46
CA HIS A 326 -0.81 42.67 19.04
C HIS A 326 0.07 43.45 20.02
N PRO A 327 0.07 44.80 19.99
CA PRO A 327 0.82 45.60 20.95
C PRO A 327 0.12 45.66 22.31
N ALA A 328 0.95 45.84 23.34
CA ALA A 328 0.76 46.13 24.76
C ALA A 328 -0.64 46.44 25.35
N GLY A 329 -0.87 45.95 26.58
CA GLY A 329 -1.55 46.72 27.63
C GLY A 329 -2.59 46.00 28.52
N ALA A 330 -2.27 45.92 29.82
CA ALA A 330 -3.15 46.01 31.00
C ALA A 330 -4.03 44.80 31.49
N SER A 331 -3.62 44.33 32.68
CA SER A 331 -4.40 44.09 33.92
C SER A 331 -5.37 42.89 34.09
N ARG A 332 -5.11 42.15 35.20
CA ARG A 332 -5.94 41.39 36.18
C ARG A 332 -7.41 41.09 35.81
N THR A 333 -8.01 39.92 36.07
CA THR A 333 -8.29 39.32 37.41
C THR A 333 -8.72 37.84 37.32
N VAL A 334 -8.63 37.18 38.48
CA VAL A 334 -9.06 35.85 38.94
C VAL A 334 -10.53 35.48 38.63
N THR A 335 -10.84 34.21 38.33
CA THR A 335 -11.78 33.36 39.11
C THR A 335 -11.83 31.89 38.67
N ASN A 336 -12.09 31.08 39.69
CA ASN A 336 -12.05 29.63 39.81
C ASN A 336 -13.50 29.07 39.77
N ARG A 337 -13.68 27.89 39.17
CA ARG A 337 -14.71 26.83 39.41
C ARG A 337 -14.81 26.01 38.11
N GLY A 338 -14.70 24.69 38.05
CA GLY A 338 -14.83 23.66 39.06
C GLY A 338 -15.86 22.63 38.58
N ARG A 339 -15.38 21.39 38.33
CA ARG A 339 -16.09 20.11 38.50
C ARG A 339 -17.12 19.68 37.43
N TYR A 340 -16.74 18.72 36.58
CA TYR A 340 -17.43 17.43 36.34
C TYR A 340 -16.47 16.50 35.58
N ARG A 341 -15.56 15.88 36.34
CA ARG A 341 -14.96 14.58 36.02
C ARG A 341 -15.74 13.54 36.82
N ASP A 342 -15.71 12.31 36.32
CA ASP A 342 -16.13 11.06 36.99
C ASP A 342 -17.49 10.52 36.56
N THR A 343 -17.50 9.91 35.39
CA THR A 343 -18.16 8.62 35.08
C THR A 343 -17.67 8.19 33.69
N PHE A 344 -17.46 6.89 33.45
CA PHE A 344 -16.74 6.29 32.30
C PHE A 344 -15.21 6.20 32.38
N ARG A 345 -14.71 5.78 33.55
CA ARG A 345 -13.49 4.96 33.64
C ARG A 345 -13.84 3.73 34.45
N LEU A 346 -14.19 2.62 33.78
CA LEU A 346 -14.16 1.25 34.32
C LEU A 346 -14.47 0.26 33.19
N SER A 347 -13.46 0.01 32.37
CA SER A 347 -13.24 -1.14 31.46
C SER A 347 -12.17 -0.67 30.48
N TRP A 348 -11.16 -1.49 30.15
CA TRP A 348 -9.88 -1.13 29.49
C TRP A 348 -8.70 -0.79 30.43
N ALA A 349 -8.42 -1.69 31.36
CA ALA A 349 -7.11 -1.82 32.01
C ALA A 349 -6.48 -3.18 31.65
N ALA A 350 -5.87 -3.30 30.47
CA ALA A 350 -4.89 -4.34 30.14
C ALA A 350 -4.26 -4.10 28.74
N ALA A 351 -3.29 -3.18 28.65
CA ALA A 351 -2.18 -3.18 27.66
C ALA A 351 -1.36 -1.88 27.82
N PRO A 352 -0.13 -1.94 28.36
CA PRO A 352 0.69 -0.75 28.59
C PRO A 352 1.54 -0.35 27.38
N VAL A 353 2.07 0.88 27.47
CA VAL A 353 3.13 1.53 26.68
C VAL A 353 2.68 2.47 25.55
N VAL A 354 1.98 3.54 25.93
CA VAL A 354 2.14 4.90 25.35
C VAL A 354 1.92 5.92 26.48
N SER A 355 2.96 6.28 27.24
CA SER A 355 3.01 7.55 28.00
C SER A 355 4.35 7.68 28.75
N SER A 356 5.35 8.27 28.11
CA SER A 356 6.33 9.12 28.80
C SER A 356 6.90 10.08 27.77
N GLN A 357 7.20 11.30 28.20
CA GLN A 357 7.60 12.48 27.41
C GLN A 357 6.48 13.46 27.05
N LEU A 358 5.68 13.82 28.05
CA LEU A 358 5.30 15.22 28.28
C LEU A 358 5.50 15.47 29.78
N THR A 359 6.08 16.63 30.12
CA THR A 359 6.44 17.19 31.45
C THR A 359 7.79 16.79 32.04
N SER A 360 8.85 17.47 31.59
CA SER A 360 9.80 18.28 32.42
C SER A 360 10.95 18.74 31.55
#